data_AF-A0A6V7HWR0-F1
#
_entry.id   AF-A0A6V7HWR0-F1
#
_cell.length_a   1.000
_cell.length_b   1.000
_cell.length_c   1.000
_cell.angle_alpha   90.00
_cell.angle_beta   90.00
_cell.angle_gamma   90.00
#
_symmetry.space_group_name_H-M   'P 1'
#
loop_
_entity.id
_entity.type
_entity.pdbx_description
1 polymer ?
#
loop_
_entity_poly.entity_id
_entity_poly.type
_entity_poly.pdbx_seq_one_letter_code
_entity_poly.pdbx_strand_id
1 'polypeptide(L)' 'FHTEALTALLADDNKFGFIVMDGNGALFGTLQGNTREVLHKFTVDLPKKH' A
#
# COMPACT_ATOMS: atom_id res chain seq x y z
N PHE A 1 25.48 16.85 -11.20
CA PHE A 1 24.76 15.76 -10.51
C PHE A 1 23.34 16.22 -10.24
N HIS A 2 22.31 15.47 -10.68
CA HIS A 2 20.92 15.77 -10.36
C HIS A 2 20.58 15.14 -9.00
N THR A 3 20.55 15.95 -7.94
CA THR A 3 20.31 15.51 -6.56
C THR A 3 18.83 15.60 -6.15
N GLU A 4 17.94 15.98 -7.07
CA GLU A 4 16.53 16.24 -6.80
C GLU A 4 15.76 15.01 -6.31
N ALA A 5 16.09 13.81 -6.80
CA ALA A 5 15.48 12.56 -6.36
C ALA A 5 15.83 12.20 -4.90
N LEU A 6 17.02 12.60 -4.40
CA LEU A 6 17.39 12.38 -3.00
C LEU A 6 16.63 13.32 -2.07
N THR A 7 16.42 14.57 -2.48
CA THR A 7 15.67 15.54 -1.66
C THR A 7 14.21 15.13 -1.50
N ALA A 8 13.60 14.56 -2.54
CA ALA A 8 12.23 14.04 -2.48
C ALA A 8 12.09 12.83 -1.54
N LEU A 9 13.10 11.98 -1.44
CA LEU A 9 13.11 10.84 -0.51
C LEU A 9 13.29 11.26 0.95
N LEU A 10 13.98 12.37 1.20
CA LEU A 10 14.22 12.91 2.55
C LEU A 10 13.07 13.78 3.08
N ALA A 11 12.14 14.22 2.21
CA ALA A 11 11.03 15.10 2.59
C ALA A 11 9.75 14.33 2.99
N ASP A 12 9.63 13.05 2.66
CA ASP A 12 8.39 12.30 2.79
C ASP A 12 8.47 11.19 3.86
N ASP A 13 8.63 11.62 5.12
CA ASP A 13 8.66 10.74 6.29
C ASP A 13 7.27 10.23 6.70
N ASN A 14 6.20 10.74 6.09
CA ASN A 14 4.83 10.39 6.48
C ASN A 14 4.48 8.99 5.97
N LYS A 15 4.25 8.06 6.91
CA LYS A 15 3.78 6.71 6.60
C LYS A 15 2.26 6.68 6.60
N PHE A 16 1.67 6.42 5.43
CA PHE A 16 0.21 6.29 5.26
C PHE A 16 -0.19 4.82 5.21
N GLY A 17 -1.22 4.45 5.96
CA GLY A 17 -1.80 3.10 5.94
C GLY A 17 -2.97 2.98 4.97
N PHE A 18 -3.01 1.89 4.21
CA PHE A 18 -4.05 1.55 3.26
C PHE A 18 -4.65 0.19 3.58
N ILE A 19 -5.99 0.13 3.54
CA ILE A 19 -6.76 -1.11 3.59
C ILE A 19 -7.60 -1.16 2.33
N VAL A 20 -7.35 -2.15 1.47
CA VAL A 20 -8.09 -2.37 0.23
C VAL A 20 -8.89 -3.65 0.41
N MET A 21 -10.22 -3.54 0.40
CA MET A 21 -11.12 -4.70 0.52
C MET A 21 -11.86 -4.91 -0.80
N ASP A 22 -11.91 -6.15 -1.28
CA ASP A 22 -12.75 -6.56 -2.40
C ASP A 22 -13.56 -7.83 -2.05
N GLY A 23 -14.37 -8.32 -2.99
CA GLY A 23 -15.19 -9.52 -2.79
C GLY A 23 -14.40 -10.83 -2.69
N ASN A 24 -13.11 -10.81 -3.00
CA ASN A 24 -12.22 -11.97 -3.01
C ASN A 24 -11.16 -11.91 -1.90
N GLY A 25 -11.13 -10.86 -1.07
CA GLY A 25 -10.08 -10.68 -0.06
C GLY A 25 -9.88 -9.27 0.45
N ALA A 26 -8.81 -9.09 1.20
CA ALA A 26 -8.34 -7.79 1.64
C ALA A 26 -6.81 -7.69 1.60
N LEU A 27 -6.31 -6.49 1.37
CA LEU A 27 -4.89 -6.11 1.37
C LEU A 27 -4.66 -4.97 2.35
N PHE A 28 -3.67 -5.14 3.20
CA PHE A 28 -3.15 -4.14 4.14
C PHE A 28 -1.76 -3.76 3.67
N GLY A 29 -1.52 -2.46 3.53
CA GLY A 29 -0.22 -1.96 3.10
C GLY A 29 0.02 -0.55 3.59
N THR A 30 1.25 -0.10 3.41
CA THR A 30 1.65 1.26 3.72
C THR A 30 2.40 1.89 2.57
N LEU A 31 2.24 3.18 2.40
CA LEU A 31 3.00 4.00 1.47
C LEU A 31 3.76 5.06 2.26
N GLN A 32 5.05 5.18 2.02
CA GLN A 32 5.91 6.23 2.57
C GLN A 32 6.76 6.76 1.42
N GLY A 33 6.55 8.01 1.03
CA GLY A 33 7.13 8.55 -0.20
C GLY A 33 6.84 7.67 -1.41
N ASN A 34 7.91 7.21 -2.07
CA ASN A 34 7.83 6.34 -3.24
C ASN A 34 7.93 4.84 -2.90
N THR A 35 8.02 4.50 -1.61
CA THR A 35 8.13 3.11 -1.14
C THR A 35 6.78 2.56 -0.75
N ARG A 36 6.33 1.51 -1.45
CA ARG A 36 5.14 0.74 -1.10
C ARG A 36 5.52 -0.55 -0.37
N GLU A 37 4.81 -0.83 0.71
CA GLU A 37 4.98 -2.03 1.52
C GLU A 37 3.63 -2.74 1.66
N VAL A 38 3.57 -4.03 1.35
CA VAL A 38 2.39 -4.87 1.58
C VAL A 38 2.61 -5.63 2.88
N LEU A 39 1.84 -5.27 3.92
CA LEU A 39 1.95 -5.87 5.25
C LEU A 39 1.24 -7.22 5.31
N HIS A 40 0.04 -7.29 4.75
CA HIS A 40 -0.75 -8.50 4.79
C HIS A 40 -1.72 -8.56 3.63
N LYS A 41 -1.91 -9.75 3.07
CA LYS A 41 -2.90 -10.01 2.03
C LYS A 41 -3.53 -11.36 2.31
N PHE A 42 -4.84 -11.40 2.38
CA PHE A 42 -5.59 -12.64 2.45
C PHE A 42 -6.69 -12.64 1.40
N THR A 43 -7.05 -13.83 0.96
CA THR A 43 -8.19 -14.05 0.06
C THR A 43 -9.34 -14.65 0.85
N VAL A 44 -10.56 -14.32 0.46
CA VAL A 44 -11.79 -14.92 0.97
C VAL A 44 -12.62 -15.39 -0.22
N ASP A 45 -13.23 -16.56 -0.08
CA ASP A 45 -14.21 -17.06 -1.04
C ASP A 45 -15.61 -16.78 -0.52
N LEU A 46 -16.25 -15.76 -1.08
CA LEU A 46 -17.64 -15.44 -0.77
C LEU A 46 -18.58 -16.30 -1.63
N PRO A 47 -19.68 -16.82 -1.06
CA PRO A 47 -20.66 -17.56 -1.83
C PRO A 47 -21.28 -16.66 -2.91
N LYS A 48 -21.43 -17.21 -4.12
CA LYS A 48 -22.07 -16.49 -5.22
C LYS A 48 -23.52 -16.16 -4.84
N LYS A 49 -23.94 -14.94 -5.13
CA LYS A 49 -25.36 -14.55 -5.04
C LYS A 49 -26.10 -15.29 -6.15
N HIS A 50 -27.00 -16.20 -5.78
CA HIS A 50 -27.81 -17.04 -6.67
C HIS A 50 -28.49 -16.29 -7.81
#